data_AF-A0A2E7DLE6-F1
#
_entry.id   AF-A0A2E7DLE6-F1
#
_cell.length_a   1.000
_cell.length_b   1.000
_cell.length_c   1.000
_cell.angle_alpha   90.00
_cell.angle_beta   90.00
_cell.angle_gamma   90.00
#
_symmetry.space_group_name_H-M   'P 1'
#
loop_
_entity.id
_entity.type
_entity.pdbx_description
1 polymer ?
#
loop_
_entity_poly.entity_id
_entity_poly.type
_entity_poly.pdbx_seq_one_letter_code
_entity_poly.pdbx_strand_id
1 'polypeptide(L)'
;MTNSSNRIHMLELEVASLKGQVEMLAKMFEQRPSGVPAGASATVHDTSWIFKLTKKQHAVMQMVAAGASNKEISQRLRCSESTVKGHIRGTQAHIKKKTNLGVSDRTTTSEMFKEALANLDVKDADDYHVHTNLNPDWHENWSEEDYKINDDLYTNN
;
A
#
# COMPACT_ATOMS: atom_id res chain seq x y z
N MET A 1 34.47 49.33 -11.13
CA MET A 1 33.72 48.83 -9.96
C MET A 1 32.19 48.81 -10.17
N THR A 2 31.67 48.95 -11.40
CA THR A 2 30.23 49.16 -11.67
C THR A 2 29.45 47.89 -12.05
N ASN A 3 30.10 46.86 -12.60
CA ASN A 3 29.42 45.66 -13.10
C ASN A 3 28.96 44.73 -11.96
N SER A 4 29.80 44.53 -10.94
CA SER A 4 29.45 43.69 -9.78
C SER A 4 28.34 44.29 -8.92
N SER A 5 28.32 45.61 -8.72
CA SER A 5 27.27 46.28 -7.94
C SER A 5 25.91 46.19 -8.63
N ASN A 6 25.86 46.32 -9.97
CA ASN A 6 24.62 46.15 -10.72
C ASN A 6 24.11 44.72 -10.66
N ARG A 7 25.01 43.73 -10.71
CA ARG A 7 24.65 42.32 -10.58
C ARG A 7 24.12 41.97 -9.19
N ILE A 8 24.73 42.53 -8.13
CA ILE A 8 24.24 42.36 -6.75
C ILE A 8 22.84 42.94 -6.62
N HIS A 9 22.60 44.14 -7.13
CA HIS A 9 21.29 44.77 -7.06
C HIS A 9 20.21 43.99 -7.82
N MET A 10 20.54 43.43 -8.98
CA MET A 10 19.62 42.55 -9.73
C MET A 10 19.28 41.26 -8.96
N LEU A 11 20.27 40.67 -8.30
CA LEU A 11 20.05 39.47 -7.48
C LEU A 11 19.19 39.78 -6.23
N GLU A 12 19.36 40.95 -5.62
CA GLU A 12 18.52 41.39 -4.49
C GLU A 12 17.05 41.53 -4.90
N LEU A 13 16.78 42.08 -6.10
CA LEU A 13 15.43 42.19 -6.66
C LEU A 13 14.83 40.82 -6.96
N GLU A 14 15.61 39.90 -7.52
CA GLU A 14 15.16 38.54 -7.83
C GLU A 14 14.84 37.74 -6.55
N VAL A 15 15.69 37.84 -5.52
CA VAL A 15 15.45 37.22 -4.21
C VAL A 15 14.20 37.80 -3.55
N ALA A 16 13.97 39.12 -3.63
CA ALA A 16 12.77 39.74 -3.10
C ALA A 16 11.50 39.23 -3.81
N SER A 17 11.53 39.13 -5.15
CA SER A 17 10.42 38.58 -5.94
C SER A 17 10.14 37.12 -5.61
N LEU A 18 11.17 36.28 -5.52
CA LEU A 18 11.03 34.86 -5.19
C LEU A 18 10.47 34.66 -3.76
N LYS A 19 10.93 35.45 -2.79
CA LYS A 19 10.38 35.42 -1.43
C LYS A 19 8.90 35.78 -1.41
N GLY A 20 8.50 36.82 -2.16
CA GLY A 20 7.09 37.19 -2.29
C GLY A 20 6.22 36.08 -2.92
N GLN A 21 6.74 35.37 -3.93
CA GLN A 21 6.04 34.24 -4.55
C GLN A 21 5.89 33.06 -3.58
N VAL A 22 6.93 32.74 -2.80
CA VAL A 22 6.88 31.68 -1.78
C VAL A 22 5.89 32.02 -0.66
N GLU A 23 5.87 33.28 -0.19
CA GLU A 23 4.92 33.72 0.82
C GLU A 23 3.46 33.68 0.32
N MET A 24 3.23 34.05 -0.94
CA MET A 24 1.90 33.92 -1.56
C MET A 24 1.47 32.46 -1.70
N LEU A 25 2.38 31.56 -2.10
CA LEU A 25 2.11 30.13 -2.17
C LEU A 25 1.81 29.53 -0.79
N ALA A 26 2.56 29.92 0.24
CA ALA A 26 2.33 29.48 1.62
C ALA A 26 0.93 29.92 2.11
N LYS A 27 0.56 31.17 1.87
CA LYS A 27 -0.78 31.69 2.22
C LYS A 27 -1.91 31.00 1.44
N MET A 28 -1.69 30.66 0.17
CA MET A 28 -2.66 29.88 -0.63
C MET A 28 -2.87 28.47 -0.07
N PHE A 29 -1.84 27.87 0.53
CA PHE A 29 -1.95 26.58 1.21
C PHE A 29 -2.66 26.67 2.56
N GLU A 30 -2.40 27.72 3.34
CA GLU A 30 -3.01 27.94 4.67
C GLU A 30 -4.50 28.30 4.59
N GLN A 31 -4.96 28.93 3.51
CA GLN A 31 -6.34 29.39 3.34
C GLN A 31 -7.28 28.34 2.72
N ARG A 32 -6.86 27.09 2.53
CA ARG A 32 -7.73 26.06 1.96
C ARG A 32 -8.77 25.63 3.01
N PRO A 33 -10.08 25.87 2.79
CA PRO A 33 -11.10 25.41 3.74
C PRO A 33 -11.08 23.88 3.81
N SER A 34 -11.13 23.36 5.04
CA SER A 34 -11.23 21.94 5.36
C SER A 34 -12.54 21.38 4.82
N GLY A 35 -12.52 20.86 3.59
CA GLY A 35 -13.67 20.18 3.00
C GLY A 35 -13.70 20.26 1.47
N VAL A 36 -12.91 19.42 0.81
CA VAL A 36 -13.24 18.56 -0.36
C VAL A 36 -11.93 17.86 -0.78
N PRO A 37 -11.91 16.52 -0.94
CA PRO A 37 -10.70 15.75 -1.13
C PRO A 37 -10.31 15.73 -2.60
N ALA A 38 -9.23 16.43 -2.95
CA ALA A 38 -8.59 16.34 -4.26
C ALA A 38 -7.09 16.39 -4.06
N GLY A 39 -6.46 15.25 -4.37
CA GLY A 39 -5.04 14.97 -4.19
C GLY A 39 -4.81 14.22 -2.89
N ALA A 40 -4.82 12.88 -2.97
CA ALA A 40 -4.24 12.02 -1.96
C ALA A 40 -2.81 12.51 -1.70
N SER A 41 -2.63 13.27 -0.61
CA SER A 41 -1.41 13.14 0.18
C SER A 41 -1.49 11.74 0.77
N ALA A 42 -1.23 10.73 -0.09
CA ALA A 42 -0.83 9.44 0.40
C ALA A 42 0.37 9.77 1.28
N THR A 43 0.19 9.65 2.59
CA THR A 43 1.26 9.10 3.39
C THR A 43 1.69 7.87 2.60
N VAL A 44 2.73 8.00 1.77
CA VAL A 44 3.24 6.89 0.96
C VAL A 44 3.80 5.93 1.99
N HIS A 45 2.91 5.09 2.51
CA HIS A 45 3.29 4.07 3.44
C HIS A 45 4.20 3.16 2.66
N ASP A 46 5.38 2.86 3.21
CA ASP A 46 6.30 1.93 2.57
C ASP A 46 5.55 0.59 2.38
N THR A 47 5.14 0.30 1.15
CA THR A 47 4.32 -0.88 0.79
C THR A 47 5.17 -2.14 0.61
N SER A 48 6.50 -2.04 0.75
CA SER A 48 7.42 -3.18 0.53
C SER A 48 7.22 -4.34 1.50
N TRP A 49 6.45 -4.15 2.57
CA TRP A 49 6.02 -5.25 3.46
C TRP A 49 5.19 -6.30 2.73
N ILE A 50 4.52 -5.93 1.63
CA ILE A 50 3.69 -6.86 0.87
C ILE A 50 4.55 -8.04 0.35
N PHE A 51 5.79 -7.79 -0.06
CA PHE A 51 6.75 -8.82 -0.50
C PHE A 51 7.36 -9.66 0.64
N LYS A 52 7.00 -9.37 1.90
CA LYS A 52 7.42 -10.18 3.07
C LYS A 52 6.35 -11.16 3.51
N LEU A 53 5.16 -11.07 2.93
CA LEU A 53 4.09 -12.02 3.22
C LEU A 53 4.39 -13.37 2.59
N THR A 54 3.93 -14.43 3.23
CA THR A 54 3.91 -15.76 2.63
C THR A 54 2.82 -15.84 1.56
N LYS A 55 2.96 -16.77 0.62
CA LYS A 55 1.92 -17.05 -0.39
C LYS A 55 0.53 -17.24 0.21
N LYS A 56 0.41 -17.97 1.34
CA LYS A 56 -0.87 -18.13 2.06
C LYS A 56 -1.39 -16.84 2.66
N GLN A 57 -0.52 -15.99 3.19
CA GLN A 57 -0.93 -14.67 3.69
C GLN A 57 -1.44 -13.80 2.54
N HIS A 58 -0.81 -13.83 1.36
CA HIS A 58 -1.33 -13.15 0.17
C HIS A 58 -2.72 -13.66 -0.23
N ALA A 59 -2.89 -14.98 -0.37
CA ALA A 59 -4.18 -15.58 -0.71
C ALA A 59 -5.29 -15.18 0.29
N VAL A 60 -4.99 -15.26 1.60
CA VAL A 60 -5.92 -14.81 2.65
C VAL A 60 -6.23 -13.33 2.52
N MET A 61 -5.23 -12.47 2.31
CA MET A 61 -5.43 -11.02 2.24
C MET A 61 -6.18 -10.56 1.00
N GLN A 62 -6.00 -11.21 -0.15
CA GLN A 62 -6.82 -10.96 -1.34
C GLN A 62 -8.30 -11.23 -1.06
N MET A 63 -8.63 -12.37 -0.42
CA MET A 63 -10.02 -12.67 -0.04
C MET A 63 -10.55 -11.74 1.06
N VAL A 64 -9.71 -11.34 2.03
CA VAL A 64 -10.07 -10.34 3.05
C VAL A 64 -10.42 -9.01 2.38
N ALA A 65 -9.61 -8.59 1.40
CA ALA A 65 -9.83 -7.37 0.63
C ALA A 65 -11.12 -7.42 -0.19
N ALA A 66 -11.48 -8.59 -0.71
CA ALA A 66 -12.76 -8.85 -1.37
C ALA A 66 -13.96 -8.90 -0.42
N GLY A 67 -13.75 -8.83 0.91
CA GLY A 67 -14.82 -8.85 1.90
C GLY A 67 -15.25 -10.26 2.35
N ALA A 68 -14.54 -11.32 1.97
CA ALA A 68 -14.84 -12.68 2.41
C ALA A 68 -14.74 -12.80 3.94
N SER A 69 -15.59 -13.63 4.55
CA SER A 69 -15.53 -13.99 5.96
C SER A 69 -14.43 -15.03 6.23
N ASN A 70 -14.01 -15.17 7.50
CA ASN A 70 -13.06 -16.22 7.87
C ASN A 70 -13.60 -17.63 7.55
N LYS A 71 -14.92 -17.81 7.64
CA LYS A 71 -15.58 -19.07 7.30
C LYS A 71 -15.40 -19.40 5.81
N GLU A 72 -15.70 -18.46 4.92
CA GLU A 72 -15.52 -18.65 3.46
C GLU A 72 -14.05 -18.91 3.12
N ILE A 73 -13.13 -18.13 3.71
CA ILE A 73 -11.68 -18.33 3.51
C ILE A 73 -11.24 -19.71 3.99
N SER A 74 -11.74 -20.16 5.15
CA SER A 74 -11.37 -21.45 5.73
C SER A 74 -11.86 -22.62 4.88
N GLN A 75 -13.07 -22.51 4.32
CA GLN A 75 -13.62 -23.49 3.39
C GLN A 75 -12.78 -23.57 2.12
N ARG A 76 -12.46 -22.41 1.53
CA ARG A 76 -11.71 -22.33 0.29
C ARG A 76 -10.26 -22.80 0.43
N LEU A 77 -9.60 -22.49 1.54
CA LEU A 77 -8.22 -22.93 1.80
C LEU A 77 -8.13 -24.28 2.54
N ARG A 78 -9.27 -24.94 2.78
CA ARG A 78 -9.37 -26.23 3.50
C ARG A 78 -8.62 -26.24 4.84
N CYS A 79 -8.73 -25.14 5.59
CA CYS A 79 -8.10 -24.97 6.90
C CYS A 79 -9.13 -24.55 7.95
N SER A 80 -8.71 -24.36 9.20
CA SER A 80 -9.61 -23.88 10.26
C SER A 80 -9.71 -22.35 10.26
N GLU A 81 -10.83 -21.81 10.74
CA GLU A 81 -10.98 -20.35 10.94
C GLU A 81 -9.90 -19.76 11.87
N SER A 82 -9.39 -20.54 12.83
CA SER A 82 -8.28 -20.10 13.68
C SER A 82 -6.97 -19.96 12.90
N THR A 83 -6.71 -20.84 11.94
CA THR A 83 -5.56 -20.73 11.03
C THR A 83 -5.68 -19.48 10.16
N VAL A 84 -6.87 -19.18 9.64
CA VAL A 84 -7.13 -17.92 8.90
C VAL A 84 -6.83 -16.70 9.75
N LYS A 85 -7.32 -16.65 11.00
CA LYS A 85 -6.99 -15.57 11.95
C LYS A 85 -5.49 -15.46 12.21
N GLY A 86 -4.79 -16.59 12.28
CA GLY A 86 -3.33 -16.64 12.38
C GLY A 86 -2.62 -15.98 11.21
N HIS A 87 -3.04 -16.27 9.97
CA HIS A 87 -2.48 -15.62 8.78
C HIS A 87 -2.71 -14.11 8.76
N ILE A 88 -3.93 -13.65 9.10
CA ILE A 88 -4.24 -12.21 9.20
C ILE A 88 -3.35 -11.51 10.24
N ARG A 89 -3.18 -12.11 11.42
CA ARG A 89 -2.29 -11.57 12.47
C ARG A 89 -0.82 -11.56 12.03
N GLY A 90 -0.39 -12.56 11.27
CA GLY A 90 0.93 -12.59 10.66
C GLY A 90 1.14 -11.40 9.72
N THR A 91 0.18 -11.13 8.83
CA THR A 91 0.20 -9.94 7.96
C THR A 91 0.29 -8.65 8.76
N GLN A 92 -0.54 -8.49 9.80
CA GLN A 92 -0.52 -7.32 10.69
C GLN A 92 0.86 -7.11 11.34
N ALA A 93 1.54 -8.19 11.72
CA ALA A 93 2.90 -8.12 12.27
C ALA A 93 3.93 -7.61 11.23
N HIS A 94 3.82 -8.05 9.96
CA HIS A 94 4.67 -7.54 8.88
C HIS A 94 4.44 -6.04 8.63
N ILE A 95 3.18 -5.62 8.58
CA ILE A 95 2.82 -4.19 8.41
C ILE A 95 3.39 -3.37 9.57
N LYS A 96 3.15 -3.79 10.81
CA LYS A 96 3.63 -3.09 12.01
C LYS A 96 5.15 -2.96 12.01
N LYS A 97 5.87 -4.04 11.69
CA LYS A 97 7.34 -4.05 11.66
C LYS A 97 7.91 -3.07 10.63
N LYS A 98 7.24 -2.90 9.48
CA LYS A 98 7.75 -2.11 8.37
C LYS A 98 7.32 -0.65 8.41
N THR A 99 6.07 -0.38 8.78
CA THR A 99 5.47 0.96 8.75
C THR A 99 5.49 1.66 10.11
N ASN A 100 5.78 0.93 11.19
CA ASN A 100 5.63 1.37 12.57
C ASN A 100 4.18 1.79 12.93
N LEU A 101 3.19 1.39 12.12
CA LEU A 101 1.77 1.64 12.38
C LEU A 101 1.16 0.52 13.22
N GLY A 102 0.30 0.91 14.17
CA GLY A 102 -0.47 -0.03 14.97
C GLY A 102 -1.67 -0.57 14.20
N VAL A 103 -1.47 -1.63 13.41
CA VAL A 103 -2.56 -2.31 12.71
C VAL A 103 -3.02 -3.50 13.53
N SER A 104 -4.25 -3.45 14.03
CA SER A 104 -4.83 -4.53 14.86
C SER A 104 -6.19 -5.01 14.40
N ASP A 105 -6.89 -4.25 13.57
CA ASP A 105 -8.21 -4.61 13.07
C ASP A 105 -8.17 -5.04 11.59
N ARG A 106 -9.19 -5.82 11.21
CA ARG A 106 -9.32 -6.39 9.87
C ARG A 106 -9.48 -5.31 8.80
N THR A 107 -10.24 -4.26 9.09
CA THR A 107 -10.60 -3.22 8.12
C THR A 107 -9.35 -2.45 7.70
N THR A 108 -8.59 -1.94 8.68
CA THR A 108 -7.31 -1.26 8.41
C THR A 108 -6.33 -2.19 7.70
N THR A 109 -6.23 -3.47 8.11
CA THR A 109 -5.35 -4.44 7.44
C THR A 109 -5.75 -4.63 5.97
N SER A 110 -7.06 -4.70 5.70
CA SER A 110 -7.61 -4.82 4.35
C SER A 110 -7.32 -3.59 3.50
N GLU A 111 -7.51 -2.39 4.03
CA GLU A 111 -7.29 -1.13 3.32
C GLU A 111 -5.82 -0.96 2.96
N MET A 112 -4.93 -1.21 3.90
CA MET A 112 -3.48 -1.15 3.65
C MET A 112 -3.03 -2.18 2.61
N PHE A 113 -3.62 -3.37 2.61
CA PHE A 113 -3.31 -4.37 1.59
C PHE A 113 -3.81 -3.95 0.20
N LYS A 114 -5.01 -3.36 0.10
CA LYS A 114 -5.54 -2.79 -1.14
C LYS A 114 -4.66 -1.66 -1.66
N GLU A 115 -4.24 -0.75 -0.78
CA GLU A 115 -3.31 0.33 -1.10
C GLU A 115 -1.98 -0.24 -1.63
N ALA A 116 -1.43 -1.24 -0.93
CA ALA A 116 -0.19 -1.89 -1.35
C ALA A 116 -0.30 -2.57 -2.72
N LEU A 117 -1.43 -3.24 -3.01
CA LEU A 117 -1.70 -3.82 -4.33
C LEU A 117 -1.89 -2.75 -5.42
N ALA A 118 -2.63 -1.68 -5.13
CA ALA A 118 -2.87 -0.60 -6.09
C ALA A 118 -1.60 0.19 -6.46
N ASN A 119 -0.63 0.19 -5.55
CA ASN A 119 0.68 0.82 -5.76
C ASN A 119 1.71 -0.10 -6.42
N LEU A 120 1.36 -1.35 -6.75
CA LEU A 120 2.22 -2.17 -7.60
C LEU A 120 2.21 -1.59 -9.01
N ASP A 121 3.39 -1.21 -9.51
CA ASP A 121 3.52 -0.89 -10.94
C ASP A 121 3.09 -2.11 -11.76
N VAL A 122 2.61 -1.92 -12.98
CA VAL A 122 2.32 -3.04 -13.91
C VAL A 122 3.57 -3.89 -14.11
N LYS A 123 4.74 -3.25 -14.08
CA LYS A 123 6.04 -3.93 -14.09
C LYS A 123 6.27 -4.78 -12.84
N ASP A 124 5.79 -4.31 -11.69
CA ASP A 124 5.86 -5.02 -10.41
C ASP A 124 4.76 -6.10 -10.28
N ALA A 125 3.72 -6.11 -11.13
CA ALA A 125 2.70 -7.16 -11.12
C ALA A 125 3.28 -8.51 -11.60
N ASP A 126 4.17 -8.46 -12.60
CA ASP A 126 4.98 -9.62 -12.99
C ASP A 126 5.90 -10.02 -11.83
N ASP A 127 6.53 -9.06 -11.16
CA ASP A 127 7.35 -9.33 -9.98
C ASP A 127 6.55 -9.90 -8.80
N TYR A 128 5.29 -9.49 -8.64
CA TYR A 128 4.38 -10.04 -7.64
C TYR A 128 4.14 -11.52 -7.90
N HIS A 129 3.85 -11.90 -9.15
CA HIS A 129 3.71 -13.31 -9.51
C HIS A 129 5.02 -14.08 -9.28
N VAL A 130 6.17 -13.51 -9.65
CA VAL A 130 7.48 -14.13 -9.41
C VAL A 130 7.76 -14.34 -7.92
N HIS A 131 7.39 -13.39 -7.05
CA HIS A 131 7.64 -13.48 -5.61
C HIS A 131 6.64 -14.36 -4.87
N THR A 132 5.37 -14.35 -5.29
CA THR A 132 4.28 -14.98 -4.54
C THR A 132 3.80 -16.28 -5.18
N ASN A 133 4.13 -16.53 -6.45
CA ASN A 133 3.53 -17.57 -7.28
C ASN A 133 1.98 -17.49 -7.29
N LEU A 134 1.44 -16.26 -7.21
CA LEU A 134 0.01 -15.93 -7.26
C LEU A 134 -0.20 -14.71 -8.15
N ASN A 135 -1.34 -14.64 -8.82
CA ASN A 135 -1.78 -13.41 -9.48
C ASN A 135 -2.44 -12.49 -8.43
N PRO A 136 -2.29 -11.15 -8.48
CA PRO A 136 -3.04 -10.22 -7.65
C PRO A 136 -4.56 -10.46 -7.61
N ASP A 137 -5.13 -10.99 -8.69
CA ASP A 137 -6.55 -11.30 -8.85
C ASP A 137 -6.90 -12.78 -8.60
N TRP A 138 -5.98 -13.61 -8.09
CA TRP A 138 -6.19 -15.06 -7.91
C TRP A 138 -7.50 -15.36 -7.17
N HIS A 139 -7.87 -14.50 -6.23
CA HIS A 139 -9.10 -14.67 -5.47
C HIS A 139 -10.39 -14.62 -6.31
N GLU A 140 -10.39 -13.94 -7.46
CA GLU A 140 -11.54 -13.78 -8.37
C GLU A 140 -11.71 -14.99 -9.31
N ASN A 141 -10.59 -15.58 -9.76
CA ASN A 141 -10.57 -16.58 -10.84
C ASN A 141 -10.39 -18.03 -10.35
N TRP A 142 -10.66 -18.30 -9.08
CA TRP A 142 -10.42 -19.61 -8.50
C TRP A 142 -11.43 -20.67 -8.92
N SER A 143 -10.92 -21.90 -8.99
CA SER A 143 -11.65 -23.11 -9.31
C SER A 143 -11.10 -24.30 -8.52
N GLU A 144 -11.82 -25.43 -8.50
CA GLU A 144 -11.32 -26.67 -7.89
C GLU A 144 -10.08 -27.23 -8.62
N GLU A 145 -9.77 -26.76 -9.82
CA GLU A 145 -8.54 -27.10 -10.52
C GLU A 145 -7.31 -26.42 -9.90
N ASP A 146 -7.50 -25.29 -9.20
CA ASP A 146 -6.43 -24.55 -8.55
C ASP A 146 -5.71 -25.39 -7.48
N TYR A 147 -6.39 -26.36 -6.87
CA TYR A 147 -5.76 -27.33 -5.94
C TYR A 147 -4.59 -28.09 -6.57
N LYS A 148 -4.64 -28.34 -7.89
CA LYS A 148 -3.57 -29.07 -8.60
C LYS A 148 -2.40 -28.16 -8.95
N ILE A 149 -2.69 -26.87 -9.16
CA ILE A 149 -1.71 -25.87 -9.61
C ILE A 149 -0.97 -25.27 -8.41
N ASN A 150 -1.71 -25.01 -7.32
CA ASN A 150 -1.26 -24.35 -6.11
C ASN A 150 -1.42 -25.25 -4.88
N ASP A 151 -1.04 -26.52 -4.97
CA ASP A 151 -1.19 -27.51 -3.87
C ASP A 151 -0.59 -27.02 -2.53
N ASP A 152 0.49 -26.24 -2.59
CA ASP A 152 1.15 -25.61 -1.45
C ASP A 152 0.28 -24.60 -0.68
N LEU A 153 -0.75 -24.03 -1.31
CA LEU A 153 -1.75 -23.19 -0.62
C LEU A 153 -2.65 -24.01 0.30
N TYR A 154 -2.87 -25.27 -0.02
CA TYR A 154 -3.90 -26.11 0.59
C TYR A 154 -3.35 -27.16 1.57
N THR A 155 -2.05 -27.43 1.49
CA THR A 155 -1.37 -28.33 2.43
C THR A 155 -1.05 -27.60 3.74
N ASN A 156 -1.42 -28.15 4.89
CA ASN A 156 -1.06 -27.57 6.19
C ASN A 156 0.46 -27.77 6.41
N ASN A 157 1.26 -26.72 6.23
CA ASN A 157 2.60 -26.64 6.83
C ASN A 157 2.50 -26.28 8.31
#